data_AF-A0A485KNH7-F1
#
_entry.id   AF-A0A485KNH7-F1
#
_cell.length_a   1.000
_cell.length_b   1.000
_cell.length_c   1.000
_cell.angle_alpha   90.00
_cell.angle_beta   90.00
_cell.angle_gamma   90.00
#
_symmetry.space_group_name_H-M   'P 1'
#
loop_
_entity.id
_entity.type
_entity.pdbx_description
1 polymer ?
#
loop_
_entity_poly.entity_id
_entity_poly.type
_entity_poly.pdbx_seq_one_letter_code
_entity_poly.pdbx_strand_id
1 'polypeptide(L)'
;MEEVGFWRKSDADPADLRPHPQALQDKTWYMENKGTARQLIAYVRYAGCVESYEMGYSFCRIDPSCPSKVMGACTLTDGVYCWPEGYAHYLEQHHVRPPEVFLAHVLSRPVPSTAPKSGLLMWDFTEKQPVQMPAAMQEMVLANTTLTLDGGPSTSSPATATCVLL
;
A
#
# COMPACT_ATOMS: atom_id res chain seq x y z
N MET A 1 0.69 -13.36 -9.65
CA MET A 1 1.09 -12.70 -8.39
C MET A 1 -0.02 -12.99 -7.38
N GLU A 2 0.31 -13.21 -6.12
CA GLU A 2 -0.69 -13.38 -5.05
C GLU A 2 -1.20 -12.02 -4.57
N GLU A 3 -2.51 -11.87 -4.43
CA GLU A 3 -3.16 -10.63 -4.03
C GLU A 3 -3.18 -10.45 -2.50
N VAL A 4 -2.72 -9.29 -2.01
CA VAL A 4 -2.87 -8.89 -0.61
C VAL A 4 -3.35 -7.45 -0.52
N GLY A 5 -4.12 -7.12 0.51
CA GLY A 5 -4.63 -5.75 0.69
C GLY A 5 -5.85 -5.39 -0.16
N PHE A 6 -6.36 -6.31 -0.97
CA PHE A 6 -7.60 -6.15 -1.72
C PHE A 6 -8.80 -6.58 -0.88
N TRP A 7 -9.79 -5.70 -0.79
CA TRP A 7 -10.90 -5.83 0.14
C TRP A 7 -12.23 -5.95 -0.58
N ARG A 8 -13.12 -6.79 -0.05
CA ARG A 8 -14.51 -6.79 -0.50
C ARG A 8 -15.19 -5.48 -0.18
N LYS A 9 -16.12 -5.06 -1.02
CA LYS A 9 -16.88 -3.81 -0.84
C LYS A 9 -17.92 -3.93 0.28
N SER A 10 -18.64 -5.05 0.31
CA SER A 10 -19.67 -5.33 1.31
C SER A 10 -19.98 -6.82 1.35
N ASP A 11 -20.68 -7.25 2.39
CA ASP A 11 -21.14 -8.64 2.54
C ASP A 11 -22.31 -9.00 1.60
N ALA A 12 -22.81 -8.02 0.84
CA ALA A 12 -23.93 -8.19 -0.07
C ALA A 12 -23.53 -8.83 -1.41
N ASP A 13 -22.24 -8.91 -1.71
CA ASP A 13 -21.72 -9.64 -2.88
C ASP A 13 -21.11 -10.97 -2.41
N PRO A 14 -21.87 -12.08 -2.44
CA PRO A 14 -21.37 -13.38 -2.00
C PRO A 14 -20.31 -13.98 -2.93
N ALA A 15 -20.12 -13.44 -4.13
CA ALA A 15 -19.07 -13.88 -5.04
C ALA A 15 -17.69 -13.30 -4.66
N ASP A 16 -17.66 -12.18 -3.93
CA ASP A 16 -16.42 -11.56 -3.46
C ASP A 16 -15.95 -12.18 -2.13
N LEU A 17 -15.10 -13.21 -2.25
CA LEU A 17 -14.57 -13.97 -1.12
C LEU A 17 -13.44 -13.25 -0.37
N ARG A 18 -13.05 -12.03 -0.77
CA ARG A 18 -11.99 -11.28 -0.09
C ARG A 18 -12.43 -10.86 1.32
N PRO A 19 -11.50 -10.74 2.28
CA PRO A 19 -11.85 -10.29 3.61
C PRO A 19 -12.28 -8.82 3.62
N HIS A 20 -13.09 -8.45 4.61
CA HIS A 20 -13.31 -7.05 4.95
C HIS A 20 -12.22 -6.59 5.94
N PRO A 21 -11.54 -5.45 5.73
CA PRO A 21 -10.38 -5.06 6.53
C PRO A 21 -10.71 -4.79 8.00
N GLN A 22 -11.96 -4.43 8.31
CA GLN A 22 -12.41 -4.26 9.69
C GLN A 22 -12.24 -5.52 10.54
N ALA A 23 -12.39 -6.71 9.93
CA ALA A 23 -12.24 -8.00 10.60
C ALA A 23 -10.77 -8.39 10.85
N LEU A 24 -9.83 -7.66 10.26
CA LEU A 24 -8.39 -7.92 10.34
C LEU A 24 -7.65 -6.91 11.24
N GLN A 25 -8.35 -5.97 11.88
CA GLN A 25 -7.73 -5.02 12.79
C GLN A 25 -7.22 -5.72 14.05
N ASP A 26 -5.94 -5.53 14.36
CA ASP A 26 -5.29 -6.11 15.54
C ASP A 26 -4.32 -5.09 16.14
N LYS A 27 -4.87 -4.15 16.92
CA LYS A 27 -4.10 -3.10 17.58
C LYS A 27 -3.09 -3.66 18.59
N THR A 28 -3.42 -4.77 19.24
CA THR A 28 -2.54 -5.43 20.21
C THR A 28 -1.30 -5.95 19.51
N TRP A 29 -1.47 -6.73 18.43
CA TRP A 29 -0.35 -7.22 17.62
C TRP A 29 0.52 -6.05 17.13
N TYR A 30 -0.07 -4.98 16.63
CA TYR A 30 0.68 -3.81 16.15
C TYR A 30 1.53 -3.18 17.27
N MET A 31 0.97 -3.03 18.46
CA MET A 31 1.67 -2.41 19.61
C MET A 31 2.81 -3.28 20.14
N GLU A 32 2.67 -4.60 20.09
CA GLU A 32 3.70 -5.56 20.49
C GLU A 32 4.78 -5.72 19.41
N ASN A 33 4.44 -5.51 18.14
CA ASN A 33 5.30 -5.78 16.98
C ASN A 33 5.68 -4.50 16.21
N LYS A 34 5.82 -3.35 16.88
CA LYS A 34 6.06 -2.03 16.22
C LYS A 34 7.22 -2.02 15.23
N GLY A 35 8.32 -2.73 15.52
CA GLY A 35 9.47 -2.82 14.63
C GLY A 35 9.13 -3.55 13.33
N THR A 36 8.51 -4.72 13.45
CA THR A 36 7.97 -5.53 12.35
C THR A 36 6.94 -4.77 11.54
N ALA A 37 5.98 -4.11 12.19
CA ALA A 37 4.96 -3.31 11.52
C ALA A 37 5.57 -2.15 10.72
N ARG A 38 6.59 -1.48 11.27
CA ARG A 38 7.34 -0.42 10.55
C ARG A 38 8.06 -0.97 9.32
N GLN A 39 8.71 -2.13 9.44
CA GLN A 39 9.36 -2.78 8.30
C GLN A 39 8.36 -3.15 7.21
N LEU A 40 7.22 -3.72 7.59
CA LEU A 40 6.13 -4.05 6.67
C LEU A 40 5.60 -2.80 5.94
N ILE A 41 5.31 -1.73 6.66
CA ILE A 41 4.81 -0.48 6.08
C ILE A 41 5.83 0.11 5.10
N ALA A 42 7.12 0.11 5.46
CA ALA A 42 8.18 0.57 4.57
C ALA A 42 8.30 -0.31 3.32
N TYR A 43 8.18 -1.63 3.47
CA TYR A 43 8.20 -2.57 2.34
C TYR A 43 7.07 -2.30 1.36
N VAL A 44 5.81 -2.25 1.81
CA VAL A 44 4.67 -2.05 0.91
C VAL A 44 4.66 -0.68 0.25
N ARG A 45 5.32 0.32 0.84
CA ARG A 45 5.45 1.66 0.26
C ARG A 45 6.57 1.77 -0.78
N TYR A 46 7.69 1.08 -0.58
CA TYR A 46 8.94 1.41 -1.28
C TYR A 46 9.64 0.24 -1.98
N ALA A 47 9.33 -1.02 -1.63
CA ALA A 47 10.01 -2.18 -2.19
C ALA A 47 9.43 -2.64 -3.54
N GLY A 48 8.17 -2.30 -3.84
CA GLY A 48 7.49 -2.68 -5.07
C GLY A 48 7.69 -1.68 -6.23
N CYS A 49 7.40 -2.15 -7.44
CA CYS A 49 7.20 -1.31 -8.63
C CYS A 49 5.71 -1.17 -8.95
N VAL A 50 5.35 -0.19 -9.79
CA VAL A 50 3.97 0.00 -10.25
C VAL A 50 3.57 -1.12 -11.20
N GLU A 51 2.56 -1.90 -10.83
CA GLU A 51 1.99 -2.95 -11.68
C GLU A 51 0.92 -2.38 -12.62
N SER A 52 0.02 -1.58 -12.07
CA SER A 52 -1.02 -0.87 -12.81
C SER A 52 -1.26 0.53 -12.25
N TYR A 53 -1.76 1.42 -13.09
CA TYR A 53 -2.33 2.72 -12.70
C TYR A 53 -3.81 2.72 -13.06
N GLU A 54 -4.65 2.96 -12.06
CA GLU A 54 -6.10 2.98 -12.15
C GLU A 54 -6.59 4.42 -12.34
N MET A 55 -7.62 4.63 -13.15
CA MET A 55 -8.14 5.96 -13.50
C MET A 55 -8.99 6.62 -12.39
N GLY A 56 -8.73 6.31 -11.12
CA GLY A 56 -9.44 6.87 -9.99
C GLY A 56 -9.02 6.31 -8.63
N TYR A 57 -9.30 7.06 -7.57
CA TYR A 57 -9.04 6.64 -6.21
C TYR A 57 -10.07 5.63 -5.71
N SER A 58 -9.60 4.67 -4.91
CA SER A 58 -10.50 3.89 -4.05
C SER A 58 -10.95 4.72 -2.83
N PHE A 59 -11.73 4.11 -1.95
CA PHE A 59 -12.15 4.70 -0.67
C PHE A 59 -11.75 3.81 0.51
N CYS A 60 -11.61 4.38 1.70
CA CYS A 60 -11.37 3.58 2.90
C CYS A 60 -12.66 2.81 3.28
N ARG A 61 -12.54 1.50 3.48
CA ARG A 61 -13.67 0.64 3.89
C ARG A 61 -13.95 0.65 5.40
N ILE A 62 -13.07 1.28 6.20
CA ILE A 62 -13.21 1.34 7.66
C ILE A 62 -13.75 2.71 8.09
N ASP A 63 -13.14 3.78 7.58
CA ASP A 63 -13.49 5.15 7.94
C ASP A 63 -13.80 6.00 6.68
N PRO A 64 -15.07 6.33 6.42
CA PRO A 64 -15.46 7.09 5.23
C PRO A 64 -14.98 8.55 5.27
N SER A 65 -14.48 9.05 6.41
CA SER A 65 -13.90 10.39 6.51
C SER A 65 -12.47 10.48 5.97
N CYS A 66 -11.81 9.33 5.74
CA CYS A 66 -10.47 9.30 5.18
C CYS A 66 -10.45 9.87 3.75
N PRO A 67 -9.53 10.81 3.43
CA PRO A 67 -9.46 11.40 2.09
C PRO A 67 -9.12 10.34 1.04
N SER A 68 -9.86 10.27 -0.07
CA SER A 68 -9.65 9.24 -1.11
C SER A 68 -8.22 9.21 -1.65
N LYS A 69 -7.52 10.36 -1.71
CA LYS A 69 -6.14 10.43 -2.18
C LYS A 69 -5.18 9.53 -1.39
N VAL A 70 -5.44 9.25 -0.11
CA VAL A 70 -4.57 8.37 0.71
C VAL A 70 -4.69 6.89 0.32
N MET A 71 -5.72 6.52 -0.45
CA MET A 71 -5.89 5.17 -1.00
C MET A 71 -5.03 4.92 -2.24
N GLY A 72 -4.47 5.99 -2.81
CA GLY A 72 -3.68 5.87 -4.02
C GLY A 72 -4.50 5.47 -5.24
N ALA A 73 -3.80 5.36 -6.36
CA ALA A 73 -4.37 4.98 -7.65
C ALA A 73 -3.52 3.92 -8.36
N CYS A 74 -2.54 3.31 -7.69
CA CYS A 74 -1.74 2.23 -8.25
C CYS A 74 -1.99 0.88 -7.58
N THR A 75 -1.81 -0.19 -8.36
CA THR A 75 -1.40 -1.49 -7.83
C THR A 75 0.12 -1.57 -7.87
N LEU A 76 0.72 -2.10 -6.81
CA LEU A 76 2.15 -2.30 -6.67
C LEU A 76 2.47 -3.80 -6.66
N THR A 77 3.69 -4.17 -7.05
CA THR A 77 4.17 -5.55 -6.98
C THR A 77 5.67 -5.66 -6.74
N ASP A 78 6.09 -6.77 -6.12
CA ASP A 78 7.49 -7.23 -6.07
C ASP A 78 7.76 -8.44 -6.99
N GLY A 79 6.81 -8.76 -7.87
CA GLY A 79 6.83 -9.93 -8.76
C GLY A 79 6.29 -11.23 -8.16
N VAL A 80 6.13 -11.30 -6.84
CA VAL A 80 5.51 -12.45 -6.13
C VAL A 80 4.11 -12.07 -5.66
N TYR A 81 4.01 -10.96 -4.92
CA TYR A 81 2.77 -10.39 -4.41
C TYR A 81 2.39 -9.13 -5.18
N CYS A 82 1.10 -8.84 -5.27
CA CYS A 82 0.60 -7.54 -5.66
C CYS A 82 -0.36 -6.99 -4.60
N TRP A 83 -0.35 -5.67 -4.45
CA TRP A 83 -1.15 -4.97 -3.45
C TRP A 83 -1.55 -3.57 -3.92
N PRO A 84 -2.72 -3.05 -3.50
CA PRO A 84 -3.06 -1.69 -3.78
C PRO A 84 -2.16 -0.75 -2.97
N GLU A 85 -1.83 0.40 -3.54
CA GLU A 85 -1.08 1.46 -2.87
C GLU A 85 -1.66 1.82 -1.50
N GLY A 86 -3.00 1.89 -1.42
CA GLY A 86 -3.73 2.15 -0.19
C GLY A 86 -3.57 1.08 0.90
N TYR A 87 -2.95 -0.07 0.63
CA TYR A 87 -2.71 -1.10 1.65
C TYR A 87 -1.87 -0.56 2.82
N ALA A 88 -0.90 0.32 2.53
CA ALA A 88 -0.09 0.98 3.55
C ALA A 88 -0.95 1.76 4.57
N HIS A 89 -2.02 2.42 4.11
CA HIS A 89 -2.94 3.14 4.99
C HIS A 89 -3.68 2.19 5.95
N TYR A 90 -4.11 1.01 5.50
CA TYR A 90 -4.79 0.04 6.37
C TYR A 90 -3.85 -0.52 7.46
N LEU A 91 -2.58 -0.77 7.11
CA LEU A 91 -1.58 -1.21 8.08
C LEU A 91 -1.28 -0.13 9.13
N GLU A 92 -1.14 1.12 8.67
CA GLU A 92 -0.66 2.22 9.50
C GLU A 92 -1.77 2.88 10.33
N GLN A 93 -2.93 3.16 9.73
CA GLN A 93 -4.01 3.91 10.38
C GLN A 93 -5.03 3.00 11.05
N HIS A 94 -5.26 1.81 10.49
CA HIS A 94 -6.26 0.87 10.98
C HIS A 94 -5.67 -0.36 11.65
N HIS A 95 -4.34 -0.47 11.74
CA HIS A 95 -3.66 -1.62 12.37
C HIS A 95 -4.15 -2.96 11.82
N VAL A 96 -4.45 -3.01 10.52
CA VAL A 96 -4.81 -4.27 9.85
C VAL A 96 -3.61 -5.20 9.92
N ARG A 97 -3.81 -6.41 10.41
CA ARG A 97 -2.77 -7.43 10.46
C ARG A 97 -2.63 -8.09 9.07
N PRO A 98 -1.43 -8.20 8.50
CA PRO A 98 -1.22 -8.89 7.24
C PRO A 98 -1.41 -10.41 7.38
N PRO A 99 -1.62 -11.13 6.26
CA PRO A 99 -1.45 -12.58 6.24
C PRO A 99 -0.02 -12.98 6.68
N GLU A 100 0.10 -14.01 7.51
CA GLU A 100 1.38 -14.43 8.10
C GLU A 100 2.42 -14.84 7.03
N VAL A 101 1.97 -15.49 5.94
CA VAL A 101 2.83 -15.89 4.81
C VAL A 101 3.42 -14.68 4.08
N PHE A 102 2.62 -13.62 3.90
CA PHE A 102 3.10 -12.37 3.30
C PHE A 102 4.08 -11.67 4.23
N LEU A 103 3.78 -11.64 5.54
CA LEU A 103 4.69 -11.06 6.52
C LEU A 103 6.04 -11.77 6.53
N ALA A 104 6.05 -13.11 6.52
CA ALA A 104 7.28 -13.89 6.44
C ALA A 104 8.08 -13.59 5.16
N HIS A 105 7.40 -13.47 4.01
CA HIS A 105 8.03 -13.06 2.75
C HIS A 105 8.70 -11.69 2.86
N VAL A 106 8.01 -10.70 3.42
CA VAL A 106 8.54 -9.35 3.64
C VAL A 106 9.76 -9.36 4.55
N LEU A 107 9.71 -10.09 5.66
CA LEU A 107 10.81 -10.17 6.64
C LEU A 107 12.04 -10.91 6.11
N SER A 108 11.88 -11.72 5.06
CA SER A 108 13.00 -12.40 4.39
C SER A 108 13.74 -11.52 3.37
N ARG A 109 13.27 -10.28 3.14
CA ARG A 109 13.77 -9.40 2.07
C ARG A 109 14.40 -8.12 2.63
N PRO A 110 15.33 -7.51 1.87
CA PRO A 110 15.81 -6.17 2.16
C PRO A 110 14.63 -5.18 2.13
N VAL A 111 14.47 -4.41 3.20
CA VAL A 111 13.44 -3.36 3.29
C VAL A 111 14.09 -2.00 3.02
N PRO A 112 13.65 -1.26 1.97
CA PRO A 112 14.10 0.10 1.76
C PRO A 112 13.68 1.00 2.92
N SER A 113 14.60 1.82 3.42
CA SER A 113 14.28 2.79 4.49
C SER A 113 13.66 4.09 3.95
N THR A 114 13.71 4.32 2.65
CA THR A 114 13.27 5.55 1.98
C THR A 114 12.66 5.24 0.61
N ALA A 115 11.98 6.23 0.05
CA ALA A 115 11.53 6.22 -1.34
C ALA A 115 12.70 6.01 -2.33
N PRO A 116 12.43 5.53 -3.56
CA PRO A 116 13.44 5.36 -4.59
C PRO A 116 13.99 6.71 -5.07
N LYS A 117 15.28 6.75 -5.40
CA LYS A 117 15.98 7.94 -5.96
C LYS A 117 15.99 7.99 -7.48
N SER A 118 15.99 6.83 -8.13
CA SER A 118 16.20 6.67 -9.58
C SER A 118 14.92 6.82 -10.41
N GLY A 119 13.81 7.24 -9.80
CA GLY A 119 12.49 7.25 -10.43
C GLY A 119 11.65 6.04 -10.06
N LEU A 120 10.46 5.98 -10.64
CA LEU A 120 9.54 4.86 -10.45
C LEU A 120 9.87 3.74 -11.44
N LEU A 121 9.69 2.51 -11.00
CA LEU A 121 9.71 1.34 -11.86
C LEU A 121 8.27 0.94 -12.18
N MET A 122 8.05 0.33 -13.34
CA MET A 122 6.80 -0.33 -13.69
C MET A 122 7.05 -1.82 -13.97
N TRP A 123 6.05 -2.66 -13.75
CA TRP A 123 6.14 -4.09 -14.04
C TRP A 123 5.98 -4.35 -15.54
N ASP A 124 6.90 -5.10 -16.14
CA ASP A 124 6.76 -5.61 -17.50
C ASP A 124 6.15 -7.01 -17.46
N PHE A 125 4.94 -7.19 -18.01
CA PHE A 125 4.26 -8.48 -18.05
C PHE A 125 4.86 -9.48 -19.05
N THR A 126 5.57 -8.98 -20.06
CA THR A 126 6.24 -9.81 -21.06
C THR A 126 7.50 -10.40 -20.46
N GLU A 127 8.35 -9.53 -19.92
CA GLU A 127 9.66 -9.91 -19.37
C GLU A 127 9.60 -10.37 -17.91
N LYS A 128 8.46 -10.16 -17.24
CA LYS A 128 8.22 -10.50 -15.82
C LYS A 128 9.27 -9.92 -14.89
N GLN A 129 9.61 -8.66 -15.11
CA GLN A 129 10.57 -7.93 -14.29
C GLN A 129 10.23 -6.43 -14.23
N PRO A 130 10.71 -5.71 -13.20
CA PRO A 130 10.61 -4.26 -13.17
C PRO A 130 11.44 -3.62 -14.28
N VAL A 131 10.86 -2.63 -14.95
CA VAL A 131 11.53 -1.78 -15.95
C VAL A 131 11.36 -0.31 -15.58
N GLN A 132 12.22 0.56 -16.13
CA GLN A 132 12.12 2.00 -15.87
C GLN A 132 10.79 2.54 -16.40
N MET A 133 10.03 3.22 -15.53
CA MET A 133 8.81 3.89 -15.97
C MET A 133 9.16 5.06 -16.92
N PRO A 134 8.47 5.21 -18.06
CA PRO A 134 8.65 6.36 -18.94
C PRO A 134 8.40 7.68 -18.20
N ALA A 135 9.20 8.71 -18.47
CA ALA A 135 9.16 9.98 -17.72
C ALA A 135 7.77 10.63 -17.70
N ALA A 136 7.07 10.66 -18.83
CA ALA A 136 5.71 11.22 -18.92
C ALA A 136 4.69 10.45 -18.05
N MET A 137 4.85 9.12 -17.94
CA MET A 137 4.02 8.30 -17.07
C MET A 137 4.38 8.55 -15.60
N GLN A 138 5.66 8.70 -15.29
CA GLN A 138 6.13 8.98 -13.94
C GLN A 138 5.60 10.30 -13.39
N GLU A 139 5.61 11.37 -14.19
CA GLU A 139 5.03 12.66 -13.81
C GLU A 139 3.53 12.53 -13.46
N MET A 140 2.79 11.82 -14.30
CA MET A 140 1.36 11.56 -14.09
C MET A 140 1.12 10.78 -12.81
N VAL A 141 1.85 9.68 -12.59
CA VAL A 141 1.71 8.81 -11.42
C VAL A 141 2.05 9.59 -10.15
N LEU A 142 3.17 10.30 -10.10
CA LEU A 142 3.58 11.06 -8.91
C LEU A 142 2.59 12.19 -8.56
N ALA A 143 1.96 12.82 -9.56
CA ALA A 143 0.97 13.87 -9.33
C ALA A 143 -0.35 13.34 -8.72
N ASN A 144 -0.72 12.09 -9.05
CA ASN A 144 -2.05 11.53 -8.80
C ASN A 144 -2.02 10.30 -7.87
N THR A 145 -0.93 10.07 -7.15
CA THR A 145 -0.81 8.95 -6.19
C THR A 145 -0.21 9.43 -4.87
N THR A 146 0.04 8.49 -3.96
CA THR A 146 0.83 8.65 -2.73
C THR A 146 2.30 8.26 -2.92
N LEU A 147 2.69 7.75 -4.09
CA LEU A 147 4.06 7.40 -4.40
C LEU A 147 4.94 8.66 -4.42
N THR A 148 6.15 8.51 -3.91
CA THR A 148 7.13 9.59 -3.79
C THR A 148 8.50 9.12 -4.24
N LEU A 149 9.37 10.08 -4.54
CA LEU A 149 10.80 9.86 -4.76
C LEU A 149 11.58 10.52 -3.64
N ASP A 150 12.70 9.92 -3.25
CA ASP A 150 13.58 10.53 -2.26
C ASP A 150 14.24 11.79 -2.83
N GLY A 151 14.16 12.89 -2.08
CA GLY A 151 14.51 14.24 -2.55
C GLY A 151 13.43 14.97 -3.34
N GLY A 152 12.25 14.37 -3.57
CA GLY A 152 11.09 15.06 -4.12
C GLY A 152 10.44 16.03 -3.11
N PRO A 153 9.61 16.99 -3.56
CA PRO A 153 8.87 17.86 -2.65
C PRO A 153 8.00 17.00 -1.71
N SER A 154 8.25 17.10 -0.40
CA SER A 154 7.48 16.37 0.60
C SER A 154 6.02 16.81 0.55
N THR A 155 5.12 15.95 0.10
CA THR A 155 3.69 16.13 0.38
C THR A 155 3.50 15.80 1.85
N SER A 156 3.32 16.83 2.68
CA SER A 156 3.12 16.67 4.12
C SER A 156 1.92 15.76 4.36
N SER A 157 2.16 14.62 5.03
CA SER A 157 1.11 13.76 5.55
C SER A 157 0.19 14.59 6.45
N PRO A 158 -1.15 14.50 6.35
CA PRO A 158 -2.01 15.14 7.32
C PRO A 158 -1.72 14.54 8.69
N ALA A 159 -1.54 15.42 9.67
CA ALA A 159 -1.22 15.07 11.04
C ALA A 159 -2.25 14.07 11.60
N THR A 160 -1.75 13.10 12.36
CA THR A 160 -2.52 12.07 13.05
C THR A 160 -3.60 12.72 13.92
N ALA A 161 -4.86 12.69 13.47
CA ALA A 161 -5.98 13.04 14.31
C ALA A 161 -6.17 11.91 15.33
N THR A 162 -5.62 12.11 16.52
CA THR A 162 -5.82 11.20 17.65
C THR A 162 -7.29 11.32 18.05
N CYS A 163 -8.09 10.32 17.69
CA CYS A 163 -9.48 10.21 18.10
C CYS A 163 -9.52 9.96 19.61
N VAL A 164 -9.81 11.00 20.40
CA VAL A 164 -10.17 10.88 21.80
C VAL A 164 -11.64 10.48 21.85
N LEU A 165 -11.89 9.23 22.21
CA LEU A 165 -13.23 8.76 22.58
C LEU A 165 -13.64 9.46 23.89
N LEU A 166 -14.68 10.27 23.85
CA LEU A 166 -15.53 10.65 24.97
C LEU A 166 -16.96 10.20 24.68
#